data_AF-A0A0C2F4X3-F1
#
_entry.id   AF-A0A0C2F4X3-F1
#
_cell.length_a   1.000
_cell.length_b   1.000
_cell.length_c   1.000
_cell.angle_alpha   90.00
_cell.angle_beta   90.00
_cell.angle_gamma   90.00
#
_symmetry.space_group_name_H-M   'P 1'
#
loop_
_entity.id
_entity.type
_entity.pdbx_description
1 polymer ?
#
loop_
_entity_poly.entity_id
_entity_poly.type
_entity_poly.pdbx_seq_one_letter_code
_entity_poly.pdbx_strand_id
1 'polypeptide(L)'
;EVNGRTVLRLLVRDAANEAESACLAKDLPEWITAVVERSMLPKFTKMPFYLLPHASLNVKTPKKDRLSATEMLQVRKVMEHVYEKILNSAETTMGETPMPVQIPTNIEQKMELYCNDQKLDPDMDLRSVKHFVWKQGGDLLLYYKPLK
;
A
#
# COMPACT_ATOMS: atom_id res chain seq x y z
N GLU A 1 29.42 0.82 9.57
CA GLU A 1 30.51 1.20 8.65
C GLU A 1 30.31 0.51 7.30
N VAL A 2 30.64 1.18 6.19
CA VAL A 2 30.42 0.66 4.83
C VAL A 2 31.58 -0.26 4.37
N ASN A 3 32.62 -0.41 5.19
CA ASN A 3 33.89 -1.07 4.83
C ASN A 3 33.96 -2.56 5.21
N GLY A 4 32.85 -3.18 5.63
CA GLY A 4 32.79 -4.60 6.00
C GLY A 4 33.47 -4.96 7.33
N ARG A 5 33.97 -3.98 8.08
CA ARG A 5 34.56 -4.20 9.40
C ARG A 5 33.49 -4.57 10.42
N THR A 6 33.71 -5.66 11.15
CA THR A 6 32.86 -6.02 12.30
C THR A 6 33.09 -5.04 13.45
N VAL A 7 32.00 -4.41 13.90
CA VAL A 7 32.02 -3.46 15.03
C VAL A 7 31.82 -4.20 16.36
N LEU A 8 30.84 -5.11 16.43
CA LEU A 8 30.53 -5.89 17.63
C LEU A 8 29.99 -7.27 17.23
N ARG A 9 30.40 -8.32 17.97
CA ARG A 9 29.88 -9.69 17.84
C ARG A 9 29.70 -10.27 19.24
N LEU A 10 28.49 -10.69 19.55
CA LEU A 10 28.12 -11.33 20.82
C LEU A 10 27.03 -12.38 20.57
N LEU A 11 26.82 -13.27 21.53
CA LEU A 11 25.66 -14.17 21.51
C LEU A 11 24.46 -13.46 22.14
N VAL A 12 23.27 -13.67 21.57
CA VAL A 12 22.02 -13.04 22.07
C VAL A 12 21.81 -13.33 23.56
N ARG A 13 22.16 -14.53 24.02
CA ARG A 13 22.05 -14.93 25.43
C ARG A 13 22.93 -14.12 26.38
N ASP A 14 24.03 -13.57 25.87
CA ASP A 14 25.02 -12.83 26.66
C ASP A 14 24.76 -11.31 26.60
N ALA A 15 23.78 -10.85 25.82
CA ALA A 15 23.50 -9.41 25.63
C ALA A 15 23.12 -8.67 26.93
N ALA A 16 22.64 -9.41 27.94
CA ALA A 16 22.28 -8.87 29.25
C ALA A 16 23.47 -8.76 30.21
N ASN A 17 24.62 -9.36 29.89
CA ASN A 17 25.82 -9.25 30.70
C ASN A 17 26.36 -7.82 30.64
N GLU A 18 27.00 -7.38 31.71
CA GLU A 18 27.43 -5.98 31.88
C GLU A 18 28.39 -5.50 30.78
N ALA A 19 29.35 -6.35 30.39
CA ALA A 19 30.34 -6.02 29.38
C ALA A 19 29.70 -5.87 27.98
N GLU A 20 28.88 -6.83 27.58
CA GLU A 20 28.16 -6.85 26.32
C GLU A 20 27.14 -5.70 26.23
N SER A 21 26.42 -5.42 27.32
CA SER A 21 25.46 -4.32 27.42
C SER A 21 26.15 -2.96 27.26
N ALA A 22 27.32 -2.76 27.90
CA ALA A 22 28.11 -1.55 27.72
C ALA A 22 28.62 -1.37 26.28
N CYS A 23 29.04 -2.46 25.62
CA CYS A 23 29.40 -2.43 24.20
C CYS A 23 28.19 -2.10 23.31
N LEU A 24 27.02 -2.68 23.57
CA LEU A 24 25.79 -2.38 22.85
C LEU A 24 25.41 -0.91 23.00
N ALA A 25 25.39 -0.38 24.22
CA ALA A 25 25.04 1.03 24.46
C ALA A 25 25.97 2.02 23.74
N LYS A 26 27.24 1.65 23.55
CA LYS A 26 28.24 2.47 22.88
C LYS A 26 28.19 2.37 21.35
N ASP A 27 28.08 1.15 20.82
CA ASP A 27 28.35 0.86 19.42
C ASP A 27 27.07 0.65 18.59
N LEU A 28 25.90 0.54 19.23
CA LEU A 28 24.63 0.32 18.54
C LEU A 28 24.14 1.60 17.84
N PRO A 29 23.84 1.54 16.52
CA PRO A 29 23.24 2.67 15.84
C PRO A 29 21.89 3.08 16.42
N GLU A 30 21.64 4.39 16.51
CA GLU A 30 20.42 4.98 17.09
C GLU A 30 19.12 4.41 16.49
N TRP A 31 19.11 4.08 15.19
CA TRP A 31 17.91 3.50 14.56
C TRP A 31 17.54 2.13 15.13
N ILE A 32 18.50 1.36 15.64
CA ILE A 32 18.23 0.06 16.29
C ILE A 32 17.72 0.31 17.70
N THR A 33 18.38 1.18 18.47
CA THR A 33 17.96 1.59 19.82
C THR A 33 16.52 2.12 19.82
N ALA A 34 16.18 2.97 18.85
CA ALA A 34 14.84 3.49 18.68
C ALA A 34 13.80 2.37 18.47
N VAL A 35 14.11 1.35 17.67
CA VAL A 35 13.18 0.25 17.38
C VAL A 35 13.07 -0.72 18.57
N VAL A 36 14.21 -1.13 19.14
CA VAL A 36 14.27 -2.22 20.14
C VAL A 36 13.94 -1.73 21.54
N GLU A 37 14.51 -0.61 21.98
CA GLU A 37 14.30 -0.11 23.34
C GLU A 37 13.11 0.83 23.43
N ARG A 38 12.96 1.73 22.45
CA ARG A 38 11.90 2.75 22.46
C ARG A 38 10.64 2.33 21.74
N SER A 39 10.61 1.11 21.17
CA SER A 39 9.47 0.58 20.42
C SER A 39 8.99 1.52 19.28
N MET A 40 9.90 2.33 18.73
CA MET A 40 9.61 3.24 17.64
C MET A 40 9.60 2.46 16.32
N LEU A 41 8.41 2.14 15.82
CA LEU A 41 8.27 1.44 14.55
C LEU A 41 8.83 2.29 13.38
N PRO A 42 9.47 1.66 12.39
CA PRO A 42 9.91 2.34 11.18
C PRO A 42 8.76 3.08 10.48
N LYS A 43 9.06 4.23 9.88
CA LYS A 43 8.06 4.98 9.12
C LYS A 43 7.64 4.21 7.87
N PHE A 44 6.34 3.95 7.74
CA PHE A 44 5.79 3.38 6.52
C PHE A 44 5.93 4.37 5.35
N THR A 45 6.62 3.96 4.29
CA THR A 45 6.69 4.75 3.06
C THR A 45 5.46 4.49 2.22
N LYS A 46 4.75 5.57 1.86
CA LYS A 46 3.62 5.48 0.94
C LYS A 46 4.12 5.33 -0.49
N MET A 47 3.49 4.43 -1.23
CA MET A 47 3.70 4.25 -2.65
C MET A 47 2.65 5.04 -3.44
N PRO A 48 3.09 5.93 -4.36
CA PRO A 48 2.17 6.62 -5.26
C PRO A 48 1.68 5.69 -6.38
N PHE A 49 0.43 5.89 -6.78
CA PHE A 49 -0.19 5.21 -7.91
C PHE A 49 -1.25 6.11 -8.55
N TYR A 50 -1.60 5.83 -9.79
CA TYR A 50 -2.70 6.49 -10.49
C TYR A 50 -3.88 5.55 -10.68
N LEU A 51 -5.07 6.13 -10.64
CA LEU A 51 -6.32 5.43 -10.85
C LEU A 51 -7.05 6.05 -12.04
N LEU A 52 -7.44 5.23 -13.02
CA LEU A 52 -8.11 5.64 -14.25
C LEU A 52 -9.28 4.70 -14.57
N PRO A 53 -10.32 5.16 -15.29
CA PRO A 53 -11.33 4.26 -15.83
C PRO A 53 -10.72 3.34 -16.90
N HIS A 54 -11.14 2.09 -16.92
CA HIS A 54 -10.76 1.14 -17.95
C HIS A 54 -11.24 1.59 -19.34
N ALA A 55 -10.46 1.33 -20.39
CA ALA A 55 -10.75 1.79 -21.76
C ALA A 55 -12.15 1.39 -22.27
N SER A 56 -12.67 0.25 -21.82
CA SER A 56 -14.02 -0.23 -22.15
C SER A 56 -15.16 0.69 -21.69
N LEU A 57 -14.91 1.62 -20.77
CA LEU A 57 -15.91 2.58 -20.29
C LEU A 57 -16.10 3.78 -21.24
N ASN A 58 -15.24 3.95 -22.25
CA ASN A 58 -15.32 5.02 -23.25
C ASN A 58 -15.48 6.44 -22.66
N VAL A 59 -14.81 6.72 -21.53
CA VAL A 59 -14.84 8.03 -20.88
C VAL A 59 -14.01 9.02 -21.71
N LYS A 60 -14.65 10.08 -22.24
CA LYS A 60 -14.04 11.04 -23.17
C LYS A 60 -12.87 11.84 -22.58
N THR A 61 -12.92 12.12 -21.27
CA THR A 61 -11.85 12.82 -20.53
C THR A 61 -11.68 12.18 -19.15
N PRO A 62 -10.92 11.08 -19.04
CA PRO A 62 -10.74 10.39 -17.78
C PRO A 62 -9.91 11.24 -16.82
N LYS A 63 -10.43 11.49 -15.61
CA LYS A 63 -9.67 12.16 -14.55
C LYS A 63 -8.59 11.20 -14.06
N LYS A 64 -7.32 11.61 -14.18
CA LYS A 64 -6.17 10.85 -13.71
C LYS A 64 -5.86 11.23 -12.26
N ASP A 65 -6.45 10.50 -11.33
CA ASP A 65 -6.25 10.75 -9.90
C ASP A 65 -4.96 10.09 -9.41
N ARG A 66 -4.04 10.90 -8.86
CA ARG A 66 -2.82 10.42 -8.21
C ARG A 66 -3.08 10.20 -6.73
N LEU A 67 -3.01 8.96 -6.30
CA LEU A 67 -3.22 8.53 -4.92
C LEU A 67 -1.91 8.02 -4.31
N SER A 68 -1.88 7.88 -3.00
CA SER A 68 -0.73 7.32 -2.28
C SER A 68 -1.18 6.52 -1.07
N ALA A 69 -0.70 5.29 -0.96
CA ALA A 69 -1.06 4.37 0.11
C ALA A 69 0.14 3.54 0.57
N THR A 70 -0.01 2.77 1.65
CA THR A 70 1.00 1.77 2.02
C THR A 70 1.15 0.73 0.91
N GLU A 71 2.36 0.22 0.71
CA GLU A 71 2.63 -0.84 -0.28
C GLU A 71 1.89 -2.15 0.04
N MET A 72 1.52 -2.35 1.32
CA MET A 72 0.73 -3.49 1.80
C MET A 72 -0.78 -3.31 1.61
N LEU A 73 -1.24 -2.19 1.00
CA LEU A 73 -2.66 -1.97 0.77
C LEU A 73 -3.16 -3.02 -0.24
N GLN A 74 -4.21 -3.75 0.13
CA GLN A 74 -4.82 -4.74 -0.74
C GLN A 74 -5.58 -4.09 -1.90
N VAL A 75 -5.59 -4.76 -3.05
CA VAL A 75 -6.35 -4.39 -4.24
C VAL A 75 -7.83 -4.24 -3.89
N ARG A 76 -8.40 -5.15 -3.08
CA ARG A 76 -9.78 -5.07 -2.54
C ARG A 76 -10.08 -3.69 -1.95
N LYS A 77 -9.16 -3.11 -1.18
CA LYS A 77 -9.38 -1.81 -0.53
C LYS A 77 -9.38 -0.65 -1.53
N VAL A 78 -8.65 -0.79 -2.64
CA VAL A 78 -8.72 0.16 -3.76
C VAL A 78 -10.05 0.02 -4.50
N MET A 79 -10.59 -1.19 -4.65
CA MET A 79 -11.92 -1.43 -5.24
C MET A 79 -13.01 -0.76 -4.41
N GLU A 80 -13.00 -0.97 -3.10
CA GLU A 80 -13.94 -0.30 -2.17
C GLU A 80 -13.87 1.22 -2.31
N HIS A 81 -12.65 1.79 -2.39
CA HIS A 81 -12.46 3.22 -2.57
C HIS A 81 -13.08 3.74 -3.88
N VAL A 82 -12.91 3.01 -5.00
CA VAL A 82 -13.53 3.35 -6.28
C VAL A 82 -15.05 3.33 -6.15
N TYR A 83 -15.59 2.30 -5.52
CA TYR A 83 -17.04 2.12 -5.38
C TYR A 83 -17.68 3.28 -4.62
N GLU A 84 -17.17 3.55 -3.43
CA GLU A 84 -17.70 4.57 -2.54
C GLU A 84 -17.51 5.98 -3.10
N LYS A 85 -16.30 6.30 -3.56
CA LYS A 85 -15.91 7.69 -3.81
C LYS A 85 -15.98 8.11 -5.26
N ILE A 86 -15.92 7.18 -6.20
CA ILE A 86 -15.90 7.51 -7.63
C ILE A 86 -17.23 7.17 -8.28
N LEU A 87 -17.84 6.03 -7.96
CA LEU A 87 -19.12 5.62 -8.55
C LEU A 87 -20.31 6.25 -7.80
N ASN A 88 -20.38 6.10 -6.47
CA ASN A 88 -21.53 6.61 -5.71
C ASN A 88 -21.53 8.14 -5.56
N SER A 89 -20.38 8.80 -5.67
CA SER A 89 -20.32 10.27 -5.68
C SER A 89 -20.96 10.88 -6.93
N ALA A 90 -20.96 10.16 -8.06
CA ALA A 90 -21.62 10.59 -9.29
C ALA A 90 -23.16 10.50 -9.22
N GLU A 91 -23.70 9.64 -8.37
CA GLU A 91 -25.15 9.44 -8.21
C GLU A 91 -25.79 10.42 -7.19
N THR A 92 -25.00 11.01 -6.30
CA THR A 92 -25.50 11.85 -5.18
C THR A 92 -25.88 13.30 -5.58
N THR A 93 -25.96 13.64 -6.87
CA THR A 93 -26.37 14.99 -7.33
C THR A 93 -27.89 15.25 -7.31
N MET A 94 -28.73 14.33 -6.83
CA MET A 94 -30.19 14.55 -6.73
C MET A 94 -30.71 14.14 -5.34
N GLY A 95 -30.60 15.05 -4.37
CA GLY A 95 -31.67 15.32 -3.40
C GLY A 95 -32.17 14.25 -2.43
N GLU A 96 -31.43 13.16 -2.15
CA GLU A 96 -31.87 12.17 -1.14
C GLU A 96 -30.83 11.98 -0.02
N THR A 97 -31.35 11.90 1.20
CA THR A 97 -30.66 11.69 2.49
C THR A 97 -29.45 10.75 2.38
N PRO A 98 -28.30 11.04 3.02
CA PRO A 98 -27.12 10.19 2.98
C PRO A 98 -27.40 8.90 3.76
N MET A 99 -27.93 7.89 3.09
CA MET A 99 -27.90 6.53 3.62
C MET A 99 -26.46 6.03 3.56
N PRO A 100 -25.95 5.38 4.63
CA PRO A 100 -24.62 4.79 4.59
C PRO A 100 -24.58 3.76 3.46
N VAL A 101 -23.72 3.98 2.47
CA VAL A 101 -23.44 3.02 1.41
C VAL A 101 -22.97 1.73 2.09
N GLN A 102 -23.80 0.69 2.06
CA GLN A 102 -23.38 -0.64 2.48
C GLN A 102 -22.34 -1.13 1.47
N ILE A 103 -21.07 -1.14 1.87
CA ILE A 103 -20.00 -1.74 1.06
C ILE A 103 -20.38 -3.21 0.85
N PRO A 104 -20.56 -3.66 -0.39
CA PRO A 104 -20.83 -5.07 -0.65
C PRO A 104 -19.68 -5.90 -0.10
N THR A 105 -19.98 -6.93 0.69
CA THR A 105 -18.97 -7.86 1.21
C THR A 105 -18.15 -8.51 0.08
N ASN A 106 -18.77 -8.65 -1.09
CA ASN A 106 -18.17 -9.21 -2.31
C ASN A 106 -17.95 -8.11 -3.36
N ILE A 107 -17.08 -7.15 -3.07
CA ILE A 107 -16.80 -6.03 -3.98
C ILE A 107 -16.28 -6.50 -5.36
N GLU A 108 -15.60 -7.64 -5.39
CA GLU A 108 -15.10 -8.30 -6.59
C GLU A 108 -16.19 -8.79 -7.55
N GLN A 109 -17.44 -8.90 -7.07
CA GLN A 109 -18.61 -9.20 -7.91
C GLN A 109 -19.21 -7.93 -8.53
N LYS A 110 -18.84 -6.74 -8.06
CA LYS A 110 -19.36 -5.44 -8.52
C LYS A 110 -18.36 -4.69 -9.39
N MET A 111 -17.07 -4.99 -9.28
CA MET A 111 -16.05 -4.35 -10.10
C MET A 111 -14.79 -5.18 -10.23
N GLU A 112 -13.93 -4.74 -11.13
CA GLU A 112 -12.62 -5.31 -11.41
C GLU A 112 -11.57 -4.19 -11.45
N LEU A 113 -10.34 -4.54 -11.07
CA LEU A 113 -9.16 -3.70 -11.24
C LEU A 113 -8.18 -4.38 -12.20
N TYR A 114 -7.55 -3.56 -13.03
CA TYR A 114 -6.59 -4.00 -14.04
C TYR A 114 -5.28 -3.22 -13.92
N CYS A 115 -4.18 -3.87 -14.27
CA CYS A 115 -2.88 -3.25 -14.49
C CYS A 115 -2.22 -3.94 -15.69
N ASN A 116 -1.69 -3.17 -16.65
CA ASN A 116 -1.15 -3.71 -17.92
C ASN A 116 -2.11 -4.73 -18.59
N ASP A 117 -3.39 -4.39 -18.69
CA ASP A 117 -4.47 -5.25 -19.23
C ASP A 117 -4.69 -6.59 -18.50
N GLN A 118 -4.00 -6.82 -17.38
CA GLN A 118 -4.19 -7.99 -16.53
C GLN A 118 -5.15 -7.67 -15.38
N LYS A 119 -6.19 -8.50 -15.22
CA LYS A 119 -7.09 -8.45 -14.06
C LYS A 119 -6.32 -8.79 -12.78
N LEU A 120 -6.47 -7.95 -11.76
CA LEU A 120 -5.82 -8.11 -10.47
C LEU A 120 -6.68 -8.98 -9.53
N ASP A 121 -6.01 -9.79 -8.72
CA ASP A 121 -6.62 -10.51 -7.61
C ASP A 121 -6.89 -9.53 -6.44
N PRO A 122 -8.12 -9.47 -5.89
CA PRO A 122 -8.46 -8.61 -4.76
C PRO A 122 -7.56 -8.79 -3.53
N ASP A 123 -7.00 -9.99 -3.33
CA ASP A 123 -6.20 -10.31 -2.15
C ASP A 123 -4.71 -9.96 -2.32
N MET A 124 -4.27 -9.59 -3.53
CA MET A 124 -2.94 -9.04 -3.75
C MET A 124 -2.77 -7.66 -3.11
N ASP A 125 -1.56 -7.34 -2.67
CA ASP A 125 -1.17 -6.00 -2.24
C ASP A 125 -0.52 -5.18 -3.37
N LEU A 126 -0.48 -3.85 -3.22
CA LEU A 126 0.07 -2.95 -4.23
C LEU A 126 1.55 -3.24 -4.52
N ARG A 127 2.34 -3.68 -3.53
CA ARG A 127 3.74 -4.09 -3.70
C ARG A 127 3.86 -5.24 -4.69
N SER A 128 3.03 -6.26 -4.51
CA SER A 128 2.97 -7.45 -5.35
C SER A 128 2.51 -7.09 -6.76
N VAL A 129 1.49 -6.23 -6.90
CA VAL A 129 1.07 -5.73 -8.21
C VAL A 129 2.22 -4.99 -8.91
N LYS A 130 2.93 -4.11 -8.19
CA LYS A 130 4.07 -3.37 -8.76
C LYS A 130 5.20 -4.31 -9.20
N HIS A 131 5.52 -5.30 -8.39
CA HIS A 131 6.63 -6.22 -8.64
C HIS A 131 6.31 -7.25 -9.74
N PHE A 132 5.13 -7.86 -9.71
CA PHE A 132 4.77 -8.99 -10.56
C PHE A 132 3.94 -8.63 -11.81
N VAL A 133 3.25 -7.49 -11.82
CA VAL A 133 2.37 -7.09 -12.95
C VAL A 133 2.90 -5.85 -13.67
N TRP A 134 3.19 -4.78 -12.93
CA TRP A 134 3.63 -3.50 -13.51
C TRP A 134 4.98 -3.61 -14.21
N LYS A 135 5.99 -4.18 -13.52
CA LYS A 135 7.35 -4.48 -14.03
C LYS A 135 8.10 -3.30 -14.70
N GLN A 136 7.63 -2.07 -14.51
CA GLN A 136 8.19 -0.87 -15.13
C GLN A 136 8.61 0.15 -14.06
N GLY A 137 9.44 1.11 -14.46
CA GLY A 137 9.78 2.25 -13.61
C GLY A 137 8.57 3.17 -13.38
N GLY A 138 8.64 3.96 -12.30
CA GLY A 138 7.63 4.98 -12.00
C GLY A 138 6.45 4.53 -11.12
N ASP A 139 5.39 5.32 -11.19
CA ASP A 139 4.17 5.16 -10.40
C ASP A 139 3.25 4.11 -11.03
N LEU A 140 2.64 3.27 -10.20
CA LEU A 140 1.73 2.21 -10.64
C LEU A 140 0.50 2.80 -11.33
N LEU A 141 0.07 2.23 -12.46
CA LEU A 141 -1.18 2.59 -13.15
C LEU A 141 -2.23 1.50 -12.92
N LEU A 142 -3.36 1.89 -12.34
CA LEU A 142 -4.50 1.02 -12.08
C LEU A 142 -5.73 1.48 -12.87
N TYR A 143 -6.46 0.53 -13.43
CA TYR A 143 -7.65 0.76 -14.22
C TYR A 143 -8.87 0.09 -13.60
N TYR A 144 -9.89 0.85 -13.23
CA TYR A 144 -11.12 0.29 -12.65
C TYR A 144 -12.19 0.06 -13.71
N LYS A 145 -12.96 -1.01 -13.54
CA LYS A 145 -14.07 -1.39 -14.42
C LYS A 145 -15.24 -1.92 -13.58
N PRO A 146 -16.33 -1.17 -13.45
CA PRO A 146 -17.57 -1.68 -12.87
C PRO A 146 -18.11 -2.86 -13.68
N LEU A 147 -18.61 -3.88 -12.99
CA LEU A 147 -19.36 -4.98 -13.57
C LEU A 147 -20.84 -4.57 -13.65
N LYS A 148 -21.48 -4.85 -14.79
CA LYS A 148 -22.92 -4.64 -14.98
C LYS A 148 -23.69 -5.82 -14.43
#